data_AF-A0A6G1X4J7-F1
#
_entry.id   AF-A0A6G1X4J7-F1
#
_cell.length_a   1.000
_cell.length_b   1.000
_cell.length_c   1.000
_cell.angle_alpha   90.00
_cell.angle_beta   90.00
_cell.angle_gamma   90.00
#
_symmetry.space_group_name_H-M   'P 1'
#
loop_
_entity.id
_entity.type
_entity.pdbx_description
1 polymer ?
#
loop_
_entity_poly.entity_id
_entity_poly.type
_entity_poly.pdbx_seq_one_letter_code
_entity_poly.pdbx_strand_id
1 'polypeptide(L)' 'MRNHLREAVDSMKKYYIQKLIDAGVYSKADPELYTITLTELEMIVNNIEDPKST' A
#
# COMPACT_ATOMS: atom_id res chain seq x y z
N MET A 1 -2.20 8.79 25.25
CA MET A 1 -2.81 9.55 24.14
C MET A 1 -2.68 8.73 22.88
N ARG A 2 -3.79 8.43 22.20
CA ARG A 2 -3.76 7.79 20.89
C ARG A 2 -3.25 8.82 19.87
N ASN A 3 -2.35 8.39 18.99
CA ASN A 3 -1.84 9.27 17.93
C ASN A 3 -2.71 9.09 16.70
N HIS A 4 -3.70 9.96 16.54
CA HIS A 4 -4.65 9.94 15.43
C HIS A 4 -3.97 10.00 14.05
N LEU A 5 -2.83 10.69 13.94
CA LEU A 5 -2.06 10.73 12.71
C LEU A 5 -1.46 9.36 12.39
N ARG A 6 -0.90 8.68 13.39
CA ARG A 6 -0.37 7.31 13.22
C ARG A 6 -1.47 6.35 12.81
N GLU A 7 -2.64 6.41 13.46
CA GLU A 7 -3.79 5.56 13.15
C GLU A 7 -4.29 5.76 11.72
N ALA A 8 -4.35 7.00 11.25
CA ALA A 8 -4.73 7.33 9.88
C ALA A 8 -3.72 6.76 8.86
N VAL A 9 -2.43 6.99 9.09
CA VAL A 9 -1.34 6.47 8.23
C VAL A 9 -1.36 4.94 8.17
N ASP A 10 -1.50 4.28 9.32
CA ASP A 10 -1.56 2.81 9.37
C ASP A 10 -2.79 2.26 8.63
N SER A 11 -3.92 2.96 8.70
CA SER A 11 -5.14 2.59 7.99
C SER A 11 -4.97 2.73 6.48
N MET A 12 -4.34 3.81 6.01
CA MET A 12 -4.02 3.99 4.59
C MET A 12 -3.02 2.95 4.08
N LYS A 13 -1.98 2.64 4.85
CA LYS A 13 -1.03 1.57 4.49
C LYS A 13 -1.74 0.23 4.32
N LYS A 14 -2.59 -0.16 5.27
CA LYS A 14 -3.37 -1.40 5.18
C LYS A 14 -4.28 -1.44 3.96
N TYR A 15 -4.90 -0.32 3.62
CA TYR A 15 -5.74 -0.20 2.43
C TYR A 15 -4.96 -0.50 1.14
N TYR A 16 -3.79 0.14 0.93
CA TYR A 16 -2.99 -0.11 -0.26
C TYR A 16 -2.37 -1.52 -0.27
N ILE A 17 -1.88 -2.01 0.87
CA ILE A 17 -1.38 -3.39 0.99
C ILE A 17 -2.45 -4.40 0.56
N GLN A 18 -3.69 -4.23 1.03
CA GLN A 18 -4.79 -5.13 0.68
C GLN A 18 -5.11 -5.05 -0.81
N LYS A 19 -5.14 -3.85 -1.41
CA LYS A 19 -5.30 -3.68 -2.86
C LYS A 19 -4.23 -4.42 -3.66
N LEU A 20 -2.96 -4.32 -3.24
CA LEU A 20 -1.84 -4.99 -3.92
C LEU A 20 -1.93 -6.51 -3.84
N ILE A 21 -2.40 -7.04 -2.71
CA ILE A 21 -2.68 -8.47 -2.53
C ILE A 21 -3.85 -8.91 -3.41
N ASP A 22 -4.94 -8.14 -3.42
CA ASP A 22 -6.15 -8.47 -4.19
C ASP A 22 -5.90 -8.41 -5.71
N ALA A 23 -4.98 -7.53 -6.15
CA ALA A 23 -4.50 -7.47 -7.52
C ALA A 23 -3.50 -8.60 -7.88
N GLY A 24 -3.07 -9.40 -6.90
CA GLY A 24 -2.11 -10.50 -7.11
C GLY A 24 -0.67 -10.05 -7.34
N VAL A 25 -0.34 -8.78 -7.06
CA VAL A 25 1.03 -8.23 -7.24
C VAL A 25 1.95 -8.67 -6.13
N TYR A 26 1.43 -8.77 -4.91
CA TYR A 26 2.15 -9.27 -3.73
C TYR A 26 1.35 -10.36 -3.02
N SER A 27 2.07 -11.27 -2.38
CA SER A 27 1.52 -12.23 -1.42
C SER A 27 1.48 -11.64 -0.01
N LYS A 28 0.54 -12.10 0.81
CA LYS A 28 0.49 -11.78 2.25
C LYS A 28 1.74 -12.22 3.01
N ALA A 29 2.49 -13.18 2.48
CA ALA A 29 3.71 -13.68 3.09
C ALA A 29 4.96 -12.86 2.70
N ASP A 30 4.84 -11.90 1.78
CA ASP A 30 5.99 -11.16 1.29
C ASP A 30 6.46 -10.15 2.35
N PRO A 31 7.67 -10.33 2.90
CA PRO A 31 8.16 -9.46 3.96
C PRO A 31 8.44 -8.04 3.45
N GLU A 32 8.76 -7.90 2.17
CA GLU A 32 9.00 -6.61 1.51
C GLU A 32 7.76 -5.71 1.58
N LEU A 33 6.56 -6.28 1.42
CA LEU A 33 5.28 -5.55 1.43
C LEU A 33 5.07 -4.69 2.69
N TYR A 34 5.62 -5.13 3.83
CA TYR A 34 5.50 -4.43 5.11
C TYR A 34 6.62 -3.41 5.38
N THR A 35 7.63 -3.37 4.51
CA THR A 35 8.73 -2.39 4.56
C THR A 35 8.48 -1.16 3.70
N ILE A 36 7.54 -1.27 2.75
CA ILE A 36 7.18 -0.20 1.82
C ILE A 36 6.55 0.99 2.57
N THR A 37 6.94 2.21 2.18
CA THR A 37 6.37 3.45 2.70
C THR A 37 4.97 3.70 2.14
N LEU A 38 4.22 4.62 2.75
CA LEU A 38 2.86 4.91 2.29
C LEU A 38 2.84 5.45 0.85
N THR A 39 3.77 6.34 0.52
CA THR A 39 3.86 6.96 -0.82
C THR A 39 4.26 5.95 -1.88
N GLU A 40 5.17 5.02 -1.58
CA GLU A 40 5.53 3.94 -2.51
C GLU A 40 4.35 2.99 -2.75
N LEU A 41 3.61 2.61 -1.71
CA LEU A 41 2.39 1.80 -1.85
C LEU A 41 1.36 2.47 -2.77
N GLU A 42 1.15 3.78 -2.59
CA GLU A 42 0.27 4.59 -3.44
C GLU A 42 0.75 4.61 -4.90
N MET A 43 2.04 4.84 -5.14
CA MET A 43 2.61 4.83 -6.49
C MET A 43 2.41 3.49 -7.19
N ILE A 44 2.66 2.37 -6.51
CA ILE A 44 2.51 1.04 -7.08
C ILE A 44 1.03 0.78 -7.45
N VAL A 45 0.10 1.14 -6.57
CA VAL A 45 -1.34 1.00 -6.84
C VAL A 45 -1.77 1.86 -8.04
N ASN A 46 -1.31 3.10 -8.11
CA ASN A 46 -1.64 3.99 -9.23
C ASN A 46 -1.12 3.45 -10.57
N ASN A 47 0.07 2.84 -10.59
CA ASN A 47 0.63 2.22 -11.80
C ASN A 47 -0.14 0.97 -12.25
N ILE A 48 -0.81 0.27 -11.33
CA ILE A 48 -1.67 -0.88 -11.66
C ILE A 48 -3.01 -0.40 -12.24
N GLU A 49 -3.56 0.68 -11.68
CA GLU A 49 -4.87 1.23 -12.10
C GLU A 49 -4.78 2.02 -13.41
N ASP A 50 -3.64 2.66 -13.72
CA ASP A 50 -3.40 3.36 -14.98
C ASP A 50 -2.00 3.09 -15.55
N PRO A 51 -1.85 2.07 -16.44
CA PRO A 51 -0.58 1.76 -17.07
C PRO A 51 -0.10 2.81 -18.10
N LYS A 52 -0.81 3.94 -18.29
CA LYS A 52 -0.44 5.01 -19.25
C LYS A 52 0.26 6.23 -18.65
N SER A 53 0.55 6.26 -17.36
CA SER A 53 1.37 7.34 -16.77
C SER A 53 2.86 7.09 -17.00
N THR A 54 3.31 7.23 -18.26
CA THR A 54 4.74 7.36 -18.65
C THR A 54 4.89 8.51 -19.64
#